data_AF-A0A3B8W6V0-F1
#
_entry.id   AF-A0A3B8W6V0-F1
#
_cell.length_a   1.000
_cell.length_b   1.000
_cell.length_c   1.000
_cell.angle_alpha   90.00
_cell.angle_beta   90.00
_cell.angle_gamma   90.00
#
_symmetry.space_group_name_H-M   'P 1'
#
loop_
_entity.id
_entity.type
_entity.pdbx_description
1 polymer ?
#
loop_
_entity_poly.entity_id
_entity_poly.type
_entity_poly.pdbx_seq_one_letter_code
_entity_poly.pdbx_strand_id
1 'polypeptide(L)'
;ITVYQPQPETMKGNRTTGRAAFSAVQQAGTEPLFGVFWYTATILTDRDTRIVTLESIVIEEVKLPGFENEEQLKKLRQLLEYEIPTWGLSGSLDDLIATLEQEQAQVSENLKNDPPVIFYTKTPTTLVLVDGEPKLQPDDKLKMNRVVNSAFLIVENPEDKKYYLYGGQFWYASPSLKDGYSPVSTLPKAIASIDQQLKKSTTEKGQKPDGGPPAVLVSTVPAEVIQSTGDAKFTNITGTSLLYVSNSPDDIFKNISDQNYYVLLAGRWYASAKLEGPWTFVASDKLPADFGKIPEGSDKDNVLAFVAGTPASQDAIRDAQVPQTAKVDRKKATTSVSYDGEPKFEKIEGTSLELAMNTSSTVIKSGSQYFCVDKGVWFAAASPQG
;
A
#
# COMPACT_ATOMS: atom_id res chain seq x y z
N ILE A 1 -8.68 -1.68 31.45
CA ILE A 1 -8.84 -1.80 29.98
C ILE A 1 -9.83 -0.73 29.57
N THR A 2 -9.58 -0.05 28.46
CA THR A 2 -10.51 0.94 27.89
C THR A 2 -10.94 0.42 26.53
N VAL A 3 -12.25 0.27 26.31
CA VAL A 3 -12.80 -0.12 25.01
C VAL A 3 -13.28 1.15 24.32
N TYR A 4 -12.84 1.36 23.08
CA TYR A 4 -13.27 2.48 22.25
C TYR A 4 -14.58 2.13 21.53
N GLN A 5 -15.21 3.12 20.90
CA GLN A 5 -16.50 2.95 20.24
C GLN A 5 -16.49 1.74 19.28
N PRO A 6 -17.38 0.75 19.48
CA PRO A 6 -17.50 -0.39 18.57
C PRO A 6 -17.91 0.05 17.16
N GLN A 7 -17.37 -0.64 16.17
CA GLN A 7 -17.65 -0.49 14.75
C GLN A 7 -18.39 -1.74 14.26
N PRO A 8 -19.74 -1.73 14.27
CA PRO A 8 -20.54 -2.81 13.72
C PRO A 8 -20.40 -2.84 12.19
N GLU A 9 -20.16 -4.02 11.66
CA GLU A 9 -19.89 -4.26 10.23
C GLU A 9 -21.09 -4.90 9.53
N THR A 10 -21.76 -5.84 10.21
CA THR A 10 -22.96 -6.49 9.67
C THR A 10 -24.03 -6.65 10.74
N MET A 11 -25.30 -6.65 10.33
CA MET A 11 -26.43 -6.93 11.21
C MET A 11 -27.41 -7.87 10.50
N LYS A 12 -27.75 -8.99 11.13
CA LYS A 12 -28.76 -9.95 10.67
C LYS A 12 -29.72 -10.26 11.82
N GLY A 13 -30.94 -9.72 11.72
CA GLY A 13 -31.91 -9.79 12.81
C GLY A 13 -31.38 -9.04 14.03
N ASN A 14 -31.28 -9.72 15.17
CA ASN A 14 -30.77 -9.18 16.43
C ASN A 14 -29.28 -9.47 16.67
N ARG A 15 -28.58 -10.06 15.69
CA ARG A 15 -27.14 -10.33 15.79
C ARG A 15 -26.37 -9.33 14.96
N THR A 16 -25.33 -8.75 15.55
CA THR A 16 -24.39 -7.86 14.89
C THR A 16 -22.98 -8.43 14.99
N THR A 17 -22.21 -8.35 13.92
CA THR A 17 -20.76 -8.59 13.96
C THR A 17 -20.04 -7.27 13.83
N GLY A 18 -18.83 -7.18 14.36
CA GLY A 18 -18.01 -6.00 14.19
C GLY A 18 -16.69 -6.10 14.92
N ARG A 19 -16.03 -4.95 15.04
CA ARG A 19 -14.75 -4.81 15.72
C ARG A 19 -14.77 -3.63 16.70
N ALA A 20 -13.91 -3.66 17.70
CA ALA A 20 -13.67 -2.51 18.55
C ALA A 20 -12.19 -2.42 18.91
N ALA A 21 -11.64 -1.22 18.80
CA ALA A 21 -10.32 -0.94 19.34
C ALA A 21 -10.38 -0.91 20.87
N PHE A 22 -9.29 -1.28 21.53
CA PHE A 22 -9.15 -1.16 22.97
C PHE A 22 -7.73 -0.79 23.36
N SER A 23 -7.56 -0.29 24.59
CA SER A 23 -6.27 -0.14 25.23
C SER A 23 -6.19 -0.94 26.53
N ALA A 24 -5.06 -1.60 26.73
CA ALA A 24 -4.76 -2.38 27.91
C ALA A 24 -3.46 -1.91 28.57
N VAL A 25 -3.49 -1.77 29.89
CA VAL A 25 -2.33 -1.44 30.72
C VAL A 25 -1.99 -2.67 31.52
N GLN A 26 -0.81 -3.23 31.30
CA GLN A 26 -0.38 -4.48 31.95
C GLN A 26 0.03 -4.24 33.41
N GLN A 27 0.63 -3.09 33.70
CA GLN A 27 1.02 -2.66 35.04
C GLN A 27 0.71 -1.18 35.23
N ALA A 28 0.19 -0.80 36.39
CA ALA A 28 -0.12 0.59 36.66
C ALA A 28 1.13 1.48 36.47
N GLY A 29 1.03 2.51 35.63
CA GLY A 29 2.13 3.42 35.30
C GLY A 29 2.91 3.06 34.03
N THR A 30 2.62 1.94 33.36
CA THR A 30 3.17 1.64 32.03
C THR A 30 2.32 2.26 30.93
N GLU A 31 2.93 2.43 29.75
CA GLU A 31 2.18 2.89 28.57
C GLU A 31 1.12 1.84 28.17
N PRO A 32 -0.08 2.29 27.74
CA PRO A 32 -1.12 1.39 27.26
C PRO A 32 -0.72 0.77 25.92
N LEU A 33 -0.94 -0.53 25.79
CA LEU A 33 -0.92 -1.24 24.51
C LEU A 33 -2.29 -1.12 23.85
N PHE A 34 -2.30 -0.82 22.56
CA PHE A 34 -3.52 -0.68 21.78
C PHE A 34 -3.73 -1.94 20.94
N GLY A 35 -4.94 -2.47 20.98
CA GLY A 35 -5.32 -3.65 20.20
C GLY A 35 -6.71 -3.49 19.63
N VAL A 36 -7.16 -4.53 18.95
CA VAL A 36 -8.51 -4.64 18.40
C VAL A 36 -9.06 -6.02 18.72
N PHE A 37 -10.36 -6.09 18.95
CA PHE A 37 -11.06 -7.36 19.05
C PHE A 37 -12.23 -7.40 18.09
N TRP A 38 -12.52 -8.58 17.57
CA TRP A 38 -13.69 -8.85 16.73
C TRP A 38 -14.72 -9.59 17.55
N TYR A 39 -15.98 -9.27 17.32
CA TYR A 39 -17.06 -9.77 18.14
C TYR A 39 -18.30 -10.16 17.32
N THR A 40 -19.05 -11.10 17.91
CA THR A 40 -20.45 -11.31 17.59
C THR A 40 -21.28 -10.90 18.80
N ALA A 41 -22.17 -9.93 18.64
CA ALA A 41 -23.04 -9.42 19.70
C ALA A 41 -24.52 -9.70 19.41
N THR A 42 -25.28 -9.94 20.47
CA THR A 42 -26.74 -9.96 20.43
C THR A 42 -27.25 -8.66 21.02
N ILE A 43 -28.12 -7.99 20.29
CA ILE A 43 -28.70 -6.70 20.69
C ILE A 43 -30.22 -6.80 20.80
N LEU A 44 -30.79 -6.07 21.76
CA LEU A 44 -32.22 -5.86 21.89
C LEU A 44 -32.56 -4.53 21.23
N THR A 45 -33.58 -4.52 20.37
CA THR A 45 -34.03 -3.32 19.68
C THR A 45 -35.45 -2.99 20.13
N ASP A 46 -35.61 -1.85 20.80
CA ASP A 46 -36.91 -1.24 21.00
C ASP A 46 -37.20 -0.33 19.79
N ARG A 47 -38.21 -0.71 19.01
CA ARG A 47 -38.57 0.02 17.78
C ARG A 47 -39.43 1.26 18.06
N ASP A 48 -40.11 1.30 19.19
CA ASP A 48 -40.96 2.44 19.55
C ASP A 48 -40.10 3.59 20.04
N THR A 49 -39.06 3.29 20.84
CA THR A 49 -38.10 4.30 21.34
C THR A 49 -36.86 4.45 20.46
N ARG A 50 -36.68 3.56 19.45
CA ARG A 50 -35.49 3.49 18.57
C ARG A 50 -34.18 3.32 19.34
N ILE A 51 -34.22 2.59 20.46
CA ILE A 51 -33.06 2.30 21.30
C ILE A 51 -32.56 0.88 21.03
N VAL A 52 -31.24 0.73 21.00
CA VAL A 52 -30.55 -0.56 20.95
C VAL A 52 -29.79 -0.77 22.24
N THR A 53 -29.91 -1.95 22.83
CA THR A 53 -29.18 -2.34 24.04
C THR A 53 -28.39 -3.61 23.78
N LEU A 54 -27.13 -3.65 24.21
CA LEU A 54 -26.31 -4.86 24.16
C LEU A 54 -26.82 -5.87 25.19
N GLU A 55 -27.12 -7.09 24.75
CA GLU A 55 -27.52 -8.19 25.63
C GLU A 55 -26.32 -9.10 25.94
N SER A 56 -25.58 -9.52 24.90
CA SER A 56 -24.43 -10.41 25.04
C SER A 56 -23.40 -10.15 23.94
N ILE A 57 -22.16 -10.53 24.21
CA ILE A 57 -21.05 -10.43 23.27
C ILE A 57 -20.17 -11.68 23.37
N VAL A 58 -19.73 -12.19 22.23
CA VAL A 58 -18.71 -13.23 22.09
C VAL A 58 -17.52 -12.58 21.41
N ILE A 59 -16.32 -12.76 21.97
CA ILE A 59 -15.09 -12.23 21.41
C ILE A 59 -14.43 -13.33 20.60
N GLU A 60 -14.65 -13.29 19.30
CA GLU A 60 -14.15 -14.29 18.34
C GLU A 60 -12.62 -14.27 18.33
N GLU A 61 -12.04 -13.07 18.33
CA GLU A 61 -10.60 -12.88 18.21
C GLU A 61 -10.13 -11.57 18.86
N VAL A 62 -8.88 -11.56 19.34
CA VAL A 62 -8.21 -10.39 19.90
C VAL A 62 -6.81 -10.32 19.32
N LYS A 63 -6.45 -9.17 18.74
CA LYS A 63 -5.09 -8.87 18.29
C LYS A 63 -4.51 -7.72 19.09
N LEU A 64 -3.35 -7.96 19.70
CA LEU A 64 -2.58 -6.99 20.46
C LEU A 64 -1.13 -7.02 19.94
N PRO A 65 -0.69 -6.01 19.16
CA PRO A 65 0.65 -5.96 18.59
C PRO A 65 1.75 -6.15 19.65
N GLY A 66 2.75 -6.98 19.33
CA GLY A 66 3.87 -7.29 20.24
C GLY A 66 3.51 -8.23 21.40
N PHE A 67 2.33 -8.87 21.35
CA PHE A 67 1.83 -9.73 22.40
C PHE A 67 1.33 -11.08 21.84
N GLU A 68 2.14 -12.13 21.98
CA GLU A 68 1.90 -13.45 21.34
C GLU A 68 1.51 -14.55 22.34
N ASN A 69 1.30 -14.21 23.62
CA ASN A 69 0.98 -15.20 24.64
C ASN A 69 -0.50 -15.62 24.56
N GLU A 70 -0.77 -16.75 23.92
CA GLU A 70 -2.11 -17.32 23.71
C GLU A 70 -2.93 -17.49 25.00
N GLU A 71 -2.31 -17.96 26.10
CA GLU A 71 -3.00 -18.13 27.38
C GLU A 71 -3.48 -16.78 27.95
N GLN A 72 -2.67 -15.72 27.79
CA GLN A 72 -3.04 -14.38 28.22
C GLN A 72 -4.08 -13.75 27.29
N LEU A 73 -3.99 -13.97 25.98
CA LEU A 73 -4.99 -13.53 25.01
C LEU A 73 -6.34 -14.21 25.27
N LYS A 74 -6.35 -15.50 25.63
CA LYS A 74 -7.55 -16.22 26.03
C LYS A 74 -8.19 -15.65 27.30
N LYS A 75 -7.38 -15.33 28.32
CA LYS A 75 -7.87 -14.65 29.54
C LYS A 75 -8.43 -13.26 29.24
N LEU A 76 -7.80 -12.52 28.34
CA LEU A 76 -8.27 -11.21 27.90
C LEU A 76 -9.63 -11.31 27.20
N ARG A 77 -9.80 -12.29 26.29
CA ARG A 77 -11.10 -12.59 25.65
C ARG A 77 -12.19 -12.83 26.69
N GLN A 78 -11.95 -13.77 27.61
CA GLN A 78 -12.92 -14.11 28.66
C GLN A 78 -13.27 -12.92 29.56
N LEU A 79 -12.28 -12.08 29.89
CA LEU A 79 -12.51 -10.88 30.67
C LEU A 79 -13.40 -9.88 29.91
N LEU A 80 -13.14 -9.65 28.62
CA LEU A 80 -13.97 -8.77 27.79
C LEU A 80 -15.40 -9.28 27.65
N GLU A 81 -15.58 -10.59 27.41
CA GLU A 81 -16.90 -11.23 27.32
C GLU A 81 -17.71 -11.10 28.62
N TYR A 82 -17.04 -11.17 29.77
CA TYR A 82 -17.68 -11.03 31.07
C TYR A 82 -18.01 -9.58 31.42
N GLU A 83 -17.08 -8.66 31.22
CA GLU A 83 -17.21 -7.27 31.67
C GLU A 83 -18.14 -6.43 30.78
N ILE A 84 -18.02 -6.55 29.45
CA ILE A 84 -18.72 -5.66 28.51
C ILE A 84 -20.26 -5.67 28.70
N PRO A 85 -20.94 -6.82 28.86
CA PRO A 85 -22.39 -6.84 29.07
C PRO A 85 -22.81 -6.13 30.36
N THR A 86 -21.95 -6.09 31.39
CA THR A 86 -22.28 -5.45 32.67
C THR A 86 -22.31 -3.93 32.60
N TRP A 87 -21.76 -3.33 31.54
CA TRP A 87 -21.73 -1.88 31.36
C TRP A 87 -23.08 -1.31 30.92
N GLY A 88 -24.04 -2.17 30.55
CA GLY A 88 -25.38 -1.74 30.12
C GLY A 88 -25.35 -0.84 28.89
N LEU A 89 -24.48 -1.17 27.92
CA LEU A 89 -24.29 -0.39 26.71
C LEU A 89 -25.63 -0.25 25.96
N SER A 90 -26.06 0.99 25.76
CA SER A 90 -27.24 1.34 24.98
C SER A 90 -26.93 2.54 24.08
N GLY A 91 -27.64 2.62 22.96
CA GLY A 91 -27.45 3.67 21.95
C GLY A 91 -28.64 3.81 21.01
N SER A 92 -28.53 4.74 20.07
CA SER A 92 -29.55 4.97 19.05
C SER A 92 -29.50 3.90 17.96
N LEU A 93 -30.68 3.40 17.55
CA LEU A 93 -30.82 2.57 16.37
C LEU A 93 -30.39 3.32 15.09
N ASP A 94 -30.60 4.64 15.04
CA ASP A 94 -30.20 5.46 13.89
C ASP A 94 -28.67 5.54 13.77
N ASP A 95 -27.94 5.69 14.89
CA ASP A 95 -26.48 5.73 14.87
C ASP A 95 -25.89 4.37 14.48
N LEU A 96 -26.52 3.27 14.93
CA LEU A 96 -26.16 1.91 14.52
C LEU A 96 -26.34 1.73 13.01
N ILE A 97 -27.48 2.12 12.47
CA ILE A 97 -27.77 2.04 11.03
C ILE A 97 -26.78 2.91 10.24
N ALA A 98 -26.55 4.15 10.66
CA ALA A 98 -25.62 5.05 9.99
C ALA A 98 -24.18 4.50 9.98
N THR A 99 -23.74 3.90 11.08
CA THR A 99 -22.41 3.26 11.15
C THR A 99 -22.33 2.03 10.23
N LEU A 100 -23.37 1.21 10.19
CA LEU A 100 -23.45 0.05 9.29
C LEU A 100 -23.46 0.47 7.82
N GLU A 101 -24.20 1.52 7.46
CA GLU A 101 -24.24 2.09 6.12
C GLU A 101 -22.87 2.65 5.72
N GLN A 102 -22.19 3.34 6.64
CA GLN A 102 -20.84 3.88 6.41
C GLN A 102 -19.82 2.76 6.19
N GLU A 103 -19.81 1.71 7.01
CA GLU A 103 -18.90 0.56 6.84
C GLU A 103 -19.19 -0.21 5.54
N GLN A 104 -20.47 -0.34 5.15
CA GLN A 104 -20.84 -0.96 3.87
C GLN A 104 -20.43 -0.10 2.66
N ALA A 105 -20.54 1.24 2.76
CA ALA A 105 -20.16 2.16 1.70
C ALA A 105 -18.64 2.21 1.43
N GLN A 106 -17.80 1.74 2.36
CA GLN A 106 -16.35 1.62 2.13
C GLN A 106 -15.99 0.52 1.12
N VAL A 107 -16.92 -0.38 0.78
CA VAL A 107 -16.76 -1.32 -0.34
C VAL A 107 -17.11 -0.57 -1.63
N SER A 108 -16.18 0.20 -2.16
CA SER A 108 -16.41 0.96 -3.39
C SER A 108 -16.61 0.00 -4.58
N GLU A 109 -17.85 -0.14 -5.06
CA GLU A 109 -18.19 -0.99 -6.20
C GLU A 109 -17.58 -0.50 -7.53
N ASN A 110 -17.10 0.76 -7.59
CA ASN A 110 -16.58 1.40 -8.79
C ASN A 110 -15.05 1.57 -8.80
N LEU A 111 -14.30 0.60 -8.27
CA LEU A 111 -12.83 0.62 -8.38
C LEU A 111 -12.40 0.45 -9.84
N LYS A 112 -11.58 1.38 -10.33
CA LYS A 112 -10.91 1.23 -11.62
C LYS A 112 -9.85 0.15 -11.50
N ASN A 113 -10.15 -1.01 -12.09
CA ASN A 113 -9.29 -2.19 -12.09
C ASN A 113 -8.68 -2.48 -13.47
N ASP A 114 -8.70 -1.50 -14.38
CA ASP A 114 -7.99 -1.62 -15.64
C ASP A 114 -6.52 -1.97 -15.36
N PRO A 115 -5.99 -3.04 -15.99
CA PRO A 115 -4.60 -3.41 -15.77
C PRO A 115 -3.67 -2.29 -16.25
N PRO A 116 -2.57 -2.02 -15.53
CA PRO A 116 -1.48 -1.26 -16.12
C PRO A 116 -0.93 -2.01 -17.33
N VAL A 117 -0.08 -1.35 -18.13
CA VAL A 117 0.67 -2.07 -19.17
C VAL A 117 1.68 -2.99 -18.47
N ILE A 118 1.47 -4.30 -18.55
CA ILE A 118 2.36 -5.29 -17.93
C ILE A 118 3.33 -5.80 -19.00
N PHE A 119 4.62 -5.50 -18.83
CA PHE A 119 5.68 -5.97 -19.70
C PHE A 119 6.31 -7.25 -19.14
N TYR A 120 6.47 -8.26 -19.98
CA TYR A 120 7.26 -9.44 -19.64
C TYR A 120 8.67 -9.35 -20.22
N THR A 121 9.69 -9.50 -19.36
CA THR A 121 11.09 -9.49 -19.78
C THR A 121 11.82 -10.77 -19.36
N LYS A 122 12.87 -11.12 -20.11
CA LYS A 122 13.71 -12.32 -19.86
C LYS A 122 15.07 -11.97 -19.23
N THR A 123 15.21 -10.72 -18.80
CA THR A 123 16.44 -10.17 -18.24
C THR A 123 16.07 -9.22 -17.11
N PRO A 124 16.89 -9.13 -16.05
CA PRO A 124 16.71 -8.12 -15.01
C PRO A 124 16.47 -6.73 -15.62
N THR A 125 15.33 -6.13 -15.31
CA THR A 125 14.88 -4.88 -15.92
C THR A 125 14.34 -3.94 -14.86
N THR A 126 14.80 -2.69 -14.87
CA THR A 126 14.27 -1.60 -14.06
C THR A 126 13.24 -0.82 -14.87
N LEU A 127 12.01 -0.77 -14.37
CA LEU A 127 10.96 0.11 -14.89
C LEU A 127 11.18 1.53 -14.37
N VAL A 128 11.30 2.48 -15.30
CA VAL A 128 11.36 3.91 -15.03
C VAL A 128 10.05 4.53 -15.47
N LEU A 129 9.25 4.95 -14.49
CA LEU A 129 7.99 5.64 -14.75
C LEU A 129 8.24 7.15 -14.92
N VAL A 130 7.67 7.69 -15.99
CA VAL A 130 7.52 9.13 -16.25
C VAL A 130 6.03 9.41 -16.34
N ASP A 131 5.51 10.34 -15.54
CA ASP A 131 4.07 10.63 -15.49
C ASP A 131 3.63 11.45 -16.72
N GLY A 132 3.14 10.76 -17.75
CA GLY A 132 2.78 11.34 -19.04
C GLY A 132 4.01 11.69 -19.89
N GLU A 133 3.85 12.68 -20.78
CA GLU A 133 4.97 13.14 -21.61
C GLU A 133 6.10 13.74 -20.76
N PRO A 134 7.38 13.42 -21.03
CA PRO A 134 8.49 13.91 -20.23
C PRO A 134 8.56 15.44 -20.15
N LYS A 135 8.69 15.96 -18.93
CA LYS A 135 8.80 17.41 -18.67
C LYS A 135 10.22 17.74 -18.25
N LEU A 136 10.99 18.34 -19.17
CA LEU A 136 12.33 18.86 -18.88
C LEU A 136 12.23 20.29 -18.32
N GLN A 137 12.89 20.52 -17.20
CA GLN A 137 13.00 21.85 -16.60
C GLN A 137 14.44 22.14 -16.18
N PRO A 138 14.91 23.40 -16.29
CA PRO A 138 16.21 23.79 -15.76
C PRO A 138 16.27 23.55 -14.24
N ASP A 139 17.34 22.91 -13.79
CA ASP A 139 17.67 22.75 -12.38
C ASP A 139 18.89 23.63 -12.06
N ASP A 140 18.67 24.72 -11.33
CA ASP A 140 19.70 25.70 -11.01
C ASP A 140 20.83 25.14 -10.14
N LYS A 141 20.57 24.09 -9.37
CA LYS A 141 21.60 23.45 -8.52
C LYS A 141 22.47 22.53 -9.36
N LEU A 142 21.85 21.78 -10.27
CA LEU A 142 22.56 20.84 -11.15
C LEU A 142 23.19 21.51 -12.37
N LYS A 143 22.73 22.73 -12.73
CA LYS A 143 23.11 23.45 -13.97
C LYS A 143 22.83 22.61 -15.23
N MET A 144 21.72 21.88 -15.21
CA MET A 144 21.27 20.98 -16.27
C MET A 144 19.74 21.02 -16.39
N ASN A 145 19.19 20.51 -17.48
CA ASN A 145 17.76 20.20 -17.53
C ASN A 145 17.51 18.86 -16.84
N ARG A 146 16.47 18.78 -16.00
CA ARG A 146 16.04 17.59 -15.28
C ARG A 146 14.61 17.20 -15.68
N VAL A 147 14.35 15.89 -15.73
CA VAL A 147 12.98 15.36 -15.85
C VAL A 147 12.30 15.46 -14.49
N VAL A 148 11.24 16.26 -14.40
CA VAL A 148 10.59 16.57 -13.11
C VAL A 148 9.37 15.70 -12.79
N ASN A 149 8.79 15.06 -13.80
CA ASN A 149 7.66 14.13 -13.66
C ASN A 149 8.12 12.66 -13.58
N SER A 150 9.26 12.40 -12.94
CA SER A 150 9.75 11.05 -12.62
C SER A 150 10.36 11.04 -11.23
N ALA A 151 10.19 9.93 -10.50
CA ALA A 151 10.88 9.71 -9.24
C ALA A 151 12.38 9.43 -9.44
N PHE A 152 12.77 8.94 -10.63
CA PHE A 152 14.16 8.73 -10.98
C PHE A 152 14.86 10.05 -11.33
N LEU A 153 16.13 10.17 -10.95
CA LEU A 153 16.96 11.28 -11.42
C LEU A 153 17.36 11.03 -12.88
N ILE A 154 16.78 11.81 -13.79
CA ILE A 154 17.14 11.86 -15.20
C ILE A 154 17.53 13.30 -15.54
N VAL A 155 18.74 13.51 -16.05
CA VAL A 155 19.25 14.82 -16.45
C VAL A 155 19.75 14.81 -17.88
N GLU A 156 19.50 15.89 -18.61
CA GLU A 156 20.11 16.13 -19.92
C GLU A 156 21.44 16.85 -19.72
N ASN A 157 22.53 16.22 -20.13
CA ASN A 157 23.85 16.83 -20.07
C ASN A 157 23.98 17.88 -21.20
N PRO A 158 24.24 19.16 -20.90
CA PRO A 158 24.22 20.22 -21.91
C PRO A 158 25.35 20.10 -22.94
N GLU A 159 26.45 19.42 -22.61
CA GLU A 159 27.64 19.27 -23.46
C GLU A 159 27.42 18.28 -24.62
N ASP A 160 26.84 17.11 -24.35
CA ASP A 160 26.65 16.05 -25.35
C ASP A 160 25.18 15.74 -25.69
N LYS A 161 24.24 16.47 -25.07
CA LYS A 161 22.79 16.36 -25.28
C LYS A 161 22.21 14.97 -25.01
N LYS A 162 22.91 14.15 -24.21
CA LYS A 162 22.41 12.84 -23.78
C LYS A 162 21.66 12.95 -22.46
N TYR A 163 20.73 12.04 -22.27
CA TYR A 163 20.02 11.82 -21.01
C TYR A 163 20.81 10.84 -20.15
N TYR A 164 21.09 11.23 -18.92
CA TYR A 164 21.74 10.41 -17.91
C TYR A 164 20.74 10.06 -16.81
N LEU A 165 20.51 8.77 -16.63
CA LEU A 165 19.61 8.21 -15.62
C LEU A 165 20.44 7.57 -14.49
N TYR A 166 20.13 7.92 -13.25
CA TYR A 166 20.68 7.28 -12.07
C TYR A 166 19.74 6.17 -11.58
N GLY A 167 20.13 4.91 -11.78
CA GLY A 167 19.42 3.72 -11.32
C GLY A 167 19.83 3.26 -9.92
N GLY A 168 20.18 4.20 -9.03
CA GLY A 168 20.62 3.93 -7.65
C GLY A 168 22.07 3.44 -7.51
N GLN A 169 22.51 2.48 -8.32
CA GLN A 169 23.91 2.01 -8.30
C GLN A 169 24.64 2.21 -9.62
N PHE A 170 23.88 2.15 -10.70
CA PHE A 170 24.40 2.26 -12.05
C PHE A 170 23.91 3.56 -12.68
N TRP A 171 24.77 4.12 -13.51
CA TRP A 171 24.39 5.20 -14.42
C TRP A 171 24.11 4.61 -15.79
N TYR A 172 23.11 5.19 -16.43
CA TYR A 172 22.73 4.88 -17.80
C TYR A 172 22.76 6.14 -18.63
N ALA A 173 23.10 6.02 -19.92
CA ALA A 173 23.02 7.12 -20.87
C ALA A 173 22.19 6.72 -22.08
N SER A 174 21.44 7.68 -22.63
CA SER A 174 20.68 7.53 -23.86
C SER A 174 20.68 8.83 -24.69
N PRO A 175 20.66 8.77 -26.03
CA PRO A 175 20.33 9.94 -26.86
C PRO A 175 18.84 10.33 -26.79
N SER A 176 17.98 9.50 -26.19
CA SER A 176 16.53 9.68 -26.12
C SER A 176 16.03 9.51 -24.69
N LEU A 177 15.03 10.29 -24.29
CA LEU A 177 14.50 10.22 -22.93
C LEU A 177 13.64 8.96 -22.73
N LYS A 178 13.02 8.43 -23.79
CA LYS A 178 12.01 7.35 -23.69
C LYS A 178 12.57 5.94 -23.95
N ASP A 179 13.78 5.81 -24.47
CA ASP A 179 14.36 4.52 -24.85
C ASP A 179 15.89 4.63 -24.93
N GLY A 180 16.58 3.55 -25.31
CA GLY A 180 18.01 3.59 -25.66
C GLY A 180 19.00 3.69 -24.49
N TYR A 181 18.52 3.61 -23.25
CA TYR A 181 19.39 3.64 -22.06
C TYR A 181 20.32 2.43 -22.03
N SER A 182 21.62 2.73 -21.99
CA SER A 182 22.69 1.75 -21.86
C SER A 182 23.56 2.08 -20.64
N PRO A 183 24.06 1.08 -19.90
CA PRO A 183 24.92 1.33 -18.76
C PRO A 183 26.21 2.05 -19.18
N VAL A 184 26.64 3.03 -18.39
CA VAL A 184 27.88 3.78 -18.62
C VAL A 184 28.81 3.69 -17.42
N SER A 185 30.08 3.37 -17.69
CA SER A 185 31.13 3.30 -16.66
C SER A 185 31.98 4.58 -16.58
N THR A 186 31.97 5.39 -17.64
CA THR A 186 32.67 6.69 -17.70
C THR A 186 31.64 7.80 -17.80
N LEU A 187 31.64 8.70 -16.83
CA LEU A 187 30.69 9.81 -16.73
C LEU A 187 31.34 11.12 -17.19
N PRO A 188 30.61 11.98 -17.92
CA PRO A 188 31.03 13.37 -18.11
C PRO A 188 31.28 14.04 -16.75
N LYS A 189 32.19 15.01 -16.73
CA LYS A 189 32.65 15.65 -15.48
C LYS A 189 31.49 16.18 -14.62
N ALA A 190 30.48 16.75 -15.26
CA ALA A 190 29.32 17.29 -14.57
C ALA A 190 28.47 16.18 -13.93
N ILE A 191 28.22 15.07 -14.64
CA ILE A 191 27.49 13.89 -14.12
C ILE A 191 28.28 13.19 -13.01
N ALA A 192 29.60 13.05 -13.17
CA ALA A 192 30.48 12.50 -12.13
C ALA A 192 30.44 13.31 -10.83
N SER A 193 30.28 14.64 -10.92
CA SER A 193 30.15 15.50 -9.76
C SER A 193 28.83 15.27 -9.02
N ILE A 194 27.73 15.04 -9.76
CA ILE A 194 26.42 14.67 -9.20
C ILE A 194 26.51 13.31 -8.49
N ASP A 195 27.12 12.30 -9.12
CA ASP A 195 27.33 10.97 -8.54
C ASP A 195 28.06 11.04 -7.19
N GLN A 196 29.11 11.86 -7.10
CA GLN A 196 29.84 12.07 -5.84
C GLN A 196 28.98 12.72 -4.74
N GLN A 197 28.07 13.63 -5.10
CA GLN A 197 27.16 14.24 -4.15
C GLN A 197 26.12 13.24 -3.65
N LEU A 198 25.51 12.47 -4.57
CA LEU A 198 24.55 11.43 -4.24
C LEU A 198 25.14 10.43 -3.25
N LYS A 199 26.34 9.91 -3.54
CA LYS A 199 27.05 8.95 -2.67
C LYS A 199 27.44 9.50 -1.29
N LYS A 200 27.56 10.82 -1.13
CA LYS A 200 27.80 11.44 0.18
C LYS A 200 26.52 11.59 0.99
N SER A 201 25.38 11.77 0.32
CA SER A 201 24.07 11.91 0.96
C SER A 201 23.41 10.57 1.33
N THR A 202 23.77 9.47 0.68
CA THR A 202 23.30 8.13 1.05
C THR A 202 24.15 7.54 2.17
N THR A 203 23.60 7.45 3.38
CA THR A 203 24.18 6.73 4.53
C THR A 203 24.04 5.22 4.45
N GLU A 204 23.23 4.72 3.51
CA GLU A 204 23.02 3.30 3.30
C GLU A 204 24.15 2.72 2.43
N LYS A 205 25.04 1.96 3.06
CA LYS A 205 25.85 0.96 2.35
C LYS A 205 24.91 -0.17 1.90
N GLY A 206 24.11 0.09 0.87
CA GLY A 206 23.32 -0.94 0.22
C GLY A 206 24.25 -2.10 -0.16
N GLN A 207 23.84 -3.33 0.12
CA GLN A 207 24.54 -4.50 -0.39
C GLN A 207 24.70 -4.34 -1.91
N LYS A 208 25.90 -4.61 -2.43
CA LYS A 208 26.10 -4.74 -3.87
C LYS A 208 25.16 -5.85 -4.35
N PRO A 209 24.23 -5.59 -5.27
CA PRO A 209 23.42 -6.62 -5.88
C PRO A 209 24.38 -7.58 -6.57
N ASP A 210 24.13 -8.87 -6.39
CA ASP A 210 24.80 -9.89 -7.19
C ASP A 210 24.26 -9.79 -8.63
N GLY A 211 24.95 -9.05 -9.49
CA GLY A 211 24.54 -8.88 -10.90
C GLY A 211 25.12 -7.65 -11.58
N GLY A 212 25.06 -7.67 -12.92
CA GLY A 212 25.33 -6.49 -13.74
C GLY A 212 24.17 -5.48 -13.70
N PRO A 213 24.35 -4.28 -14.31
CA PRO A 213 23.28 -3.29 -14.44
C PRO A 213 22.07 -3.90 -15.17
N PRO A 214 20.86 -3.85 -14.59
CA PRO A 214 19.65 -4.29 -15.28
C PRO A 214 19.38 -3.45 -16.54
N ALA A 215 18.62 -4.00 -17.48
CA ALA A 215 18.07 -3.22 -18.58
C ALA A 215 17.14 -2.12 -18.06
N VAL A 216 16.95 -1.05 -18.83
CA VAL A 216 16.04 0.04 -18.47
C VAL A 216 14.87 0.04 -19.44
N LEU A 217 13.66 0.01 -18.90
CA LEU A 217 12.42 0.20 -19.64
C LEU A 217 11.76 1.49 -19.14
N VAL A 218 11.49 2.43 -20.04
CA VAL A 218 10.77 3.67 -19.68
C VAL A 218 9.31 3.54 -20.09
N SER A 219 8.40 3.91 -19.20
CA SER A 219 6.97 4.04 -19.52
C SER A 219 6.47 5.44 -19.18
N THR A 220 5.64 5.98 -20.08
CA THR A 220 4.93 7.26 -19.91
C THR A 220 3.48 7.09 -19.46
N VAL A 221 3.07 5.83 -19.26
CA VAL A 221 1.74 5.40 -18.80
C VAL A 221 1.90 4.45 -17.61
N PRO A 222 0.86 4.23 -16.79
CA PRO A 222 0.90 3.22 -15.74
C PRO A 222 1.32 1.86 -16.30
N ALA A 223 2.41 1.31 -15.75
CA ALA A 223 3.03 0.09 -16.22
C ALA A 223 3.63 -0.70 -15.06
N GLU A 224 3.78 -2.00 -15.28
CA GLU A 224 4.46 -2.94 -14.39
C GLU A 224 5.40 -3.81 -15.22
N VAL A 225 6.47 -4.32 -14.60
CA VAL A 225 7.39 -5.28 -15.23
C VAL A 225 7.34 -6.57 -14.44
N ILE A 226 7.00 -7.67 -15.12
CA ILE A 226 7.22 -9.03 -14.64
C ILE A 226 8.40 -9.62 -15.42
N GLN A 227 9.26 -10.37 -14.76
CA GLN A 227 10.52 -10.78 -15.38
C GLN A 227 10.95 -12.19 -14.99
N SER A 228 11.71 -12.84 -15.85
CA SER A 228 12.45 -14.06 -15.48
C SER A 228 13.91 -13.95 -15.91
N THR A 229 14.76 -14.83 -15.37
CA THR A 229 16.16 -14.93 -15.80
C THR A 229 16.27 -15.95 -16.93
N GLY A 230 16.22 -15.48 -18.17
CA GLY A 230 16.17 -16.32 -19.37
C GLY A 230 14.73 -16.70 -19.76
N ASP A 231 14.54 -17.89 -20.35
CA ASP A 231 13.19 -18.40 -20.60
C ASP A 231 12.51 -18.83 -19.28
N ALA A 232 11.19 -18.63 -19.19
CA ALA A 232 10.40 -18.99 -18.01
C ALA A 232 10.51 -20.49 -17.71
N LYS A 233 10.91 -20.82 -16.48
CA LYS A 233 11.00 -22.19 -15.97
C LYS A 233 9.82 -22.48 -15.06
N PHE A 234 8.98 -23.42 -15.45
CA PHE A 234 7.78 -23.77 -14.70
C PHE A 234 8.04 -24.89 -13.70
N THR A 235 7.64 -24.67 -12.45
CA THR A 235 7.69 -25.65 -11.36
C THR A 235 6.29 -25.90 -10.83
N ASN A 236 5.95 -27.15 -10.54
CA ASN A 236 4.62 -27.53 -10.05
C ASN A 236 4.42 -27.14 -8.58
N ILE A 237 3.22 -26.65 -8.23
CA ILE A 237 2.79 -26.49 -6.84
C ILE A 237 2.08 -27.77 -6.41
N THR A 238 2.66 -28.46 -5.43
CA THR A 238 2.16 -29.74 -4.90
C THR A 238 0.69 -29.66 -4.50
N GLY A 239 -0.10 -30.64 -4.91
CA GLY A 239 -1.54 -30.73 -4.57
C GLY A 239 -2.46 -29.84 -5.40
N THR A 240 -1.93 -29.18 -6.44
CA THR A 240 -2.68 -28.26 -7.31
C THR A 240 -2.40 -28.52 -8.79
N SER A 241 -3.17 -27.88 -9.66
CA SER A 241 -2.95 -27.79 -11.11
C SER A 241 -2.17 -26.53 -11.50
N LEU A 242 -1.48 -25.89 -10.54
CA LEU A 242 -0.73 -24.66 -10.76
C LEU A 242 0.76 -24.95 -10.98
N LEU A 243 1.32 -24.23 -11.94
CA LEU A 243 2.76 -24.07 -12.12
C LEU A 243 3.14 -22.64 -11.73
N TYR A 244 4.33 -22.42 -11.17
CA TYR A 244 4.90 -21.08 -11.00
C TYR A 244 6.22 -20.94 -11.77
N VAL A 245 6.58 -19.71 -12.14
CA VAL A 245 7.86 -19.41 -12.79
C VAL A 245 8.95 -19.32 -11.72
N SER A 246 9.79 -20.35 -11.59
CA SER A 246 10.76 -20.48 -10.49
C SER A 246 12.04 -19.66 -10.68
N ASN A 247 12.31 -19.19 -11.89
CA ASN A 247 13.42 -18.27 -12.21
C ASN A 247 12.95 -16.80 -12.33
N SER A 248 11.87 -16.44 -11.62
CA SER A 248 11.28 -15.12 -11.58
C SER A 248 11.23 -14.63 -10.12
N PRO A 249 11.57 -13.36 -9.84
CA PRO A 249 11.28 -12.77 -8.54
C PRO A 249 9.78 -12.48 -8.37
N ASP A 250 9.02 -12.38 -9.48
CA ASP A 250 7.60 -12.06 -9.49
C ASP A 250 6.72 -13.31 -9.30
N ASP A 251 5.51 -13.08 -8.81
CA ASP A 251 4.48 -14.08 -8.60
C ASP A 251 3.72 -14.37 -9.90
N ILE A 252 4.37 -15.15 -10.78
CA ILE A 252 3.84 -15.57 -12.07
C ILE A 252 3.44 -17.04 -12.02
N PHE A 253 2.17 -17.33 -12.26
CA PHE A 253 1.60 -18.66 -12.26
C PHE A 253 1.04 -19.02 -13.63
N LYS A 254 0.97 -20.32 -13.93
CA LYS A 254 0.20 -20.89 -15.03
C LYS A 254 -0.75 -21.95 -14.47
N ASN A 255 -2.03 -21.80 -14.73
CA ASN A 255 -3.01 -22.82 -14.39
C ASN A 255 -3.15 -23.82 -15.55
N ILE A 256 -2.98 -25.11 -15.27
CA ILE A 256 -3.04 -26.16 -16.30
C ILE A 256 -4.48 -26.35 -16.80
N SER A 257 -5.49 -26.12 -15.95
CA SER A 257 -6.88 -26.39 -16.31
C SER A 257 -7.44 -25.43 -17.37
N ASP A 258 -7.11 -24.14 -17.28
CA ASP A 258 -7.58 -23.11 -18.22
C ASP A 258 -6.47 -22.60 -19.16
N GLN A 259 -5.23 -23.04 -18.96
CA GLN A 259 -4.03 -22.63 -19.71
C GLN A 259 -3.64 -21.14 -19.60
N ASN A 260 -4.27 -20.39 -18.69
CA ASN A 260 -3.97 -18.99 -18.46
C ASN A 260 -2.79 -18.80 -17.50
N TYR A 261 -2.09 -17.69 -17.73
CA TYR A 261 -1.15 -17.10 -16.79
C TYR A 261 -1.91 -16.21 -15.80
N TYR A 262 -1.41 -16.16 -14.57
CA TYR A 262 -1.91 -15.29 -13.51
C TYR A 262 -0.73 -14.59 -12.86
N VAL A 263 -0.88 -13.29 -12.58
CA VAL A 263 0.12 -12.51 -11.86
C VAL A 263 -0.53 -11.71 -10.74
N LEU A 264 0.17 -11.61 -9.62
CA LEU A 264 -0.18 -10.75 -8.50
C LEU A 264 0.66 -9.48 -8.56
N LEU A 265 0.02 -8.32 -8.71
CA LEU A 265 0.69 -7.01 -8.75
C LEU A 265 -0.01 -6.05 -7.80
N ALA A 266 0.74 -5.52 -6.83
CA ALA A 266 0.22 -4.60 -5.80
C ALA A 266 -1.09 -5.08 -5.14
N GLY A 267 -1.18 -6.39 -4.85
CA GLY A 267 -2.35 -7.01 -4.22
C GLY A 267 -3.55 -7.28 -5.14
N ARG A 268 -3.41 -7.06 -6.47
CA ARG A 268 -4.46 -7.35 -7.46
C ARG A 268 -4.01 -8.44 -8.42
N TRP A 269 -4.95 -9.31 -8.79
CA TRP A 269 -4.70 -10.39 -9.73
C TRP A 269 -5.05 -9.98 -11.15
N TYR A 270 -4.21 -10.43 -12.08
CA TYR A 270 -4.43 -10.28 -13.50
C TYR A 270 -4.18 -11.61 -14.21
N ALA A 271 -4.96 -11.90 -15.23
CA ALA A 271 -4.83 -13.11 -16.04
C ALA A 271 -4.62 -12.80 -17.52
N SER A 272 -3.96 -13.70 -18.23
CA SER A 272 -3.73 -13.61 -19.68
C SER A 272 -3.47 -14.99 -20.26
N ALA A 273 -3.80 -15.21 -21.53
CA ALA A 273 -3.42 -16.44 -22.25
C ALA A 273 -1.90 -16.52 -22.56
N LYS A 274 -1.18 -15.40 -22.48
CA LYS A 274 0.26 -15.28 -22.78
C LYS A 274 0.97 -14.40 -21.75
N LEU A 275 2.26 -14.65 -21.50
CA LEU A 275 3.06 -13.82 -20.58
C LEU A 275 3.14 -12.36 -21.04
N GLU A 276 3.08 -12.12 -22.35
CA GLU A 276 3.11 -10.78 -22.95
C GLU A 276 1.75 -10.06 -22.89
N GLY A 277 0.71 -10.68 -22.34
CA GLY A 277 -0.64 -10.13 -22.33
C GLY A 277 -1.45 -10.45 -23.60
N PRO A 278 -2.56 -9.73 -23.83
CA PRO A 278 -3.11 -8.70 -22.97
C PRO A 278 -3.60 -9.26 -21.63
N TRP A 279 -3.39 -8.50 -20.57
CA TRP A 279 -3.83 -8.86 -19.23
C TRP A 279 -5.22 -8.34 -18.94
N THR A 280 -5.95 -9.03 -18.07
CA THR A 280 -7.28 -8.65 -17.59
C THR A 280 -7.35 -8.85 -16.09
N PHE A 281 -7.98 -7.92 -15.37
CA PHE A 281 -8.19 -8.05 -13.93
C PHE A 281 -9.03 -9.29 -13.59
N VAL A 282 -8.66 -9.95 -12.50
CA VAL A 282 -9.40 -11.06 -11.90
C VAL A 282 -9.61 -10.73 -10.43
N ALA A 283 -10.87 -10.72 -10.00
CA ALA A 283 -11.17 -10.56 -8.57
C ALA A 283 -10.66 -11.78 -7.79
N SER A 284 -10.20 -11.56 -6.54
CA SER A 284 -9.58 -12.60 -5.72
C SER A 284 -10.53 -13.78 -5.40
N ASP A 285 -11.85 -13.58 -5.47
CA ASP A 285 -12.89 -14.61 -5.32
C ASP A 285 -13.24 -15.34 -6.64
N LYS A 286 -12.65 -14.90 -7.77
CA LYS A 286 -12.84 -15.50 -9.10
C LYS A 286 -11.60 -16.25 -9.60
N LEU A 287 -10.55 -16.33 -8.80
CA LEU A 287 -9.39 -17.15 -9.11
C LEU A 287 -9.76 -18.64 -9.19
N PRO A 288 -9.02 -19.45 -9.97
CA PRO A 288 -9.12 -20.89 -9.91
C PRO A 288 -8.99 -21.39 -8.45
N ALA A 289 -9.87 -22.32 -8.05
CA ALA A 289 -9.94 -22.79 -6.65
C ALA A 289 -8.61 -23.34 -6.11
N ASP A 290 -7.71 -23.80 -6.99
CA ASP A 290 -6.40 -24.30 -6.64
C ASP A 290 -5.45 -23.23 -6.06
N PHE A 291 -5.69 -21.93 -6.30
CA PHE A 291 -4.94 -20.85 -5.64
C PHE A 291 -5.14 -20.87 -4.12
N GLY A 292 -6.34 -21.23 -3.65
CA GLY A 292 -6.62 -21.38 -2.22
C GLY A 292 -6.03 -22.64 -1.59
N LYS A 293 -5.40 -23.51 -2.40
CA LYS A 293 -4.78 -24.77 -1.98
C LYS A 293 -3.25 -24.74 -2.04
N ILE A 294 -2.64 -23.59 -2.37
CA ILE A 294 -1.19 -23.43 -2.33
C ILE A 294 -0.73 -23.78 -0.90
N PRO A 295 0.24 -24.70 -0.72
CA PRO A 295 0.67 -25.10 0.61
C PRO A 295 1.30 -23.94 1.39
N GLU A 296 0.89 -23.77 2.65
CA GLU A 296 1.54 -22.86 3.59
C GLU A 296 3.01 -23.26 3.79
N GLY A 297 3.91 -22.27 3.89
CA GLY A 297 5.36 -22.48 3.98
C GLY A 297 6.05 -22.86 2.68
N SER A 298 5.33 -22.92 1.55
CA SER A 298 5.94 -23.06 0.22
C SER A 298 6.53 -21.75 -0.28
N ASP A 299 7.37 -21.80 -1.31
CA ASP A 299 7.98 -20.61 -1.95
C ASP A 299 6.95 -19.56 -2.42
N LYS A 300 5.67 -19.92 -2.52
CA LYS A 300 4.58 -19.11 -3.06
C LYS A 300 3.40 -18.97 -2.10
N ASP A 301 3.59 -19.25 -0.81
CA ASP A 301 2.54 -19.08 0.20
C ASP A 301 2.14 -17.60 0.42
N ASN A 302 3.04 -16.67 0.12
CA ASN A 302 2.84 -15.22 0.23
C ASN A 302 1.59 -14.73 -0.51
N VAL A 303 1.19 -15.41 -1.59
CA VAL A 303 0.03 -15.00 -2.38
C VAL A 303 -1.31 -15.35 -1.73
N LEU A 304 -1.32 -16.27 -0.74
CA LEU A 304 -2.54 -16.69 -0.06
C LEU A 304 -3.27 -15.50 0.59
N ALA A 305 -2.54 -14.50 1.08
CA ALA A 305 -3.11 -13.26 1.63
C ALA A 305 -3.98 -12.48 0.62
N PHE A 306 -3.81 -12.75 -0.68
CA PHE A 306 -4.52 -12.09 -1.77
C PHE A 306 -5.50 -13.02 -2.49
N VAL A 307 -5.73 -14.22 -1.97
CA VAL A 307 -6.73 -15.18 -2.50
C VAL A 307 -7.91 -15.21 -1.56
N ALA A 308 -9.10 -14.83 -2.03
CA ALA A 308 -10.25 -14.71 -1.14
C ALA A 308 -10.64 -16.05 -0.52
N GLY A 309 -10.92 -16.04 0.78
CA GLY A 309 -11.39 -17.21 1.52
C GLY A 309 -10.28 -18.07 2.13
N THR A 310 -9.01 -17.75 1.91
CA THR A 310 -7.89 -18.39 2.63
C THR A 310 -7.78 -17.84 4.07
N PRO A 311 -7.24 -18.60 5.03
CA PRO A 311 -6.92 -18.09 6.36
C PRO A 311 -6.03 -16.84 6.30
N ALA A 312 -4.96 -16.87 5.49
CA ALA A 312 -4.05 -15.74 5.30
C ALA A 312 -4.74 -14.46 4.79
N SER A 313 -5.74 -14.58 3.91
CA SER A 313 -6.51 -13.41 3.45
C SER A 313 -7.38 -12.81 4.55
N GLN A 314 -7.96 -13.66 5.41
CA GLN A 314 -8.75 -13.21 6.55
C GLN A 314 -7.85 -12.51 7.58
N ASP A 315 -6.67 -13.07 7.85
CA ASP A 315 -5.68 -12.47 8.73
C ASP A 315 -5.16 -11.14 8.18
N ALA A 316 -4.90 -11.03 6.87
CA ALA A 316 -4.48 -9.79 6.24
C ALA A 316 -5.53 -8.67 6.36
N ILE A 317 -6.82 -9.00 6.21
CA ILE A 317 -7.92 -8.05 6.41
C ILE A 317 -7.96 -7.58 7.87
N ARG A 318 -7.84 -8.52 8.82
CA ARG A 318 -7.81 -8.19 10.26
C ARG A 318 -6.61 -7.29 10.57
N ASP A 319 -5.44 -7.59 10.03
CA ASP A 319 -4.21 -6.83 10.26
C ASP A 319 -4.28 -5.42 9.72
N ALA A 320 -4.91 -5.25 8.55
CA ALA A 320 -5.18 -3.92 7.99
C ALA A 320 -6.11 -3.09 8.89
N GLN A 321 -6.97 -3.73 9.69
CA GLN A 321 -7.86 -3.07 10.64
C GLN A 321 -7.22 -2.82 12.01
N VAL A 322 -6.03 -3.37 12.28
CA VAL A 322 -5.30 -3.12 13.54
C VAL A 322 -4.79 -1.67 13.54
N PRO A 323 -5.21 -0.83 14.51
CA PRO A 323 -4.71 0.53 14.60
C PRO A 323 -3.19 0.55 14.79
N GLN A 324 -2.49 1.23 13.88
CA GLN A 324 -1.07 1.51 14.02
C GLN A 324 -0.89 2.79 14.84
N THR A 325 -0.24 2.70 15.99
CA THR A 325 0.02 3.88 16.84
C THR A 325 1.45 4.36 16.68
N ALA A 326 1.64 5.60 16.25
CA ALA A 326 2.92 6.30 16.31
C ALA A 326 2.86 7.43 17.35
N LYS A 327 3.85 7.49 18.25
CA LYS A 327 3.94 8.54 19.27
C LYS A 327 4.59 9.79 18.69
N VAL A 328 3.90 10.92 18.78
CA VAL A 328 4.39 12.21 18.30
C VAL A 328 4.55 13.17 19.48
N ASP A 329 5.77 13.64 19.70
CA ASP A 329 6.00 14.75 20.63
C ASP A 329 5.59 16.07 19.96
N ARG A 330 4.41 16.58 20.32
CA ARG A 330 3.83 17.82 19.77
C ARG A 330 4.73 19.05 19.95
N LYS A 331 5.67 19.04 20.91
CA LYS A 331 6.60 20.16 21.11
C LYS A 331 7.80 20.12 20.17
N LYS A 332 8.10 18.96 19.58
CA LYS A 332 9.23 18.74 18.68
C LYS A 332 8.81 18.54 17.22
N ALA A 333 7.58 18.05 17.02
CA ALA A 333 7.04 17.83 15.69
C ALA A 333 6.92 19.16 14.94
N THR A 334 7.70 19.27 13.87
CA THR A 334 7.69 20.41 12.95
C THR A 334 7.75 19.86 11.53
N THR A 335 7.21 20.62 10.58
CA THR A 335 7.33 20.33 9.16
C THR A 335 7.67 21.61 8.41
N SER A 336 8.23 21.46 7.22
CA SER A 336 8.55 22.58 6.33
C SER A 336 8.08 22.23 4.93
N VAL A 337 7.33 23.14 4.31
CA VAL A 337 6.86 22.99 2.93
C VAL A 337 7.62 23.97 2.05
N SER A 338 8.20 23.48 0.95
CA SER A 338 8.83 24.32 -0.07
C SER A 338 8.10 24.18 -1.40
N TYR A 339 7.92 25.31 -2.08
CA TYR A 339 7.26 25.38 -3.37
C TYR A 339 8.27 25.75 -4.46
N ASP A 340 8.04 25.23 -5.66
CA ASP A 340 8.68 25.70 -6.89
C ASP A 340 7.96 26.97 -7.38
N GLY A 341 8.45 28.12 -6.91
CA GLY A 341 7.82 29.43 -7.11
C GLY A 341 6.63 29.68 -6.19
N GLU A 342 5.69 30.53 -6.64
CA GLU A 342 4.46 30.84 -5.90
C GLU A 342 3.56 29.60 -5.78
N PRO A 343 2.89 29.34 -4.63
CA PRO A 343 2.02 28.18 -4.46
C PRO A 343 0.90 28.11 -5.50
N LYS A 344 0.76 26.95 -6.13
CA LYS A 344 -0.29 26.65 -7.11
C LYS A 344 -1.16 25.52 -6.58
N PHE A 345 -2.47 25.76 -6.55
CA PHE A 345 -3.46 24.82 -6.09
C PHE A 345 -4.46 24.49 -7.19
N GLU A 346 -4.83 23.21 -7.29
CA GLU A 346 -5.87 22.72 -8.19
C GLU A 346 -6.99 22.05 -7.40
N LYS A 347 -8.25 22.22 -7.83
CA LYS A 347 -9.41 21.61 -7.16
C LYS A 347 -9.38 20.09 -7.28
N ILE A 348 -9.69 19.40 -6.19
CA ILE A 348 -9.92 17.96 -6.18
C ILE A 348 -11.38 17.71 -6.57
N GLU A 349 -11.58 17.07 -7.71
CA GLU A 349 -12.91 16.78 -8.26
C GLU A 349 -13.81 16.06 -7.23
N GLY A 350 -15.08 16.48 -7.16
CA GLY A 350 -16.05 15.93 -6.20
C GLY A 350 -15.90 16.44 -4.76
N THR A 351 -14.98 17.35 -4.47
CA THR A 351 -14.76 17.89 -3.11
C THR A 351 -14.67 19.42 -3.08
N SER A 352 -14.65 19.99 -1.87
CA SER A 352 -14.35 21.42 -1.63
C SER A 352 -12.86 21.71 -1.42
N LEU A 353 -11.99 20.71 -1.61
CA LEU A 353 -10.57 20.77 -1.30
C LEU A 353 -9.73 21.14 -2.54
N GLU A 354 -8.58 21.75 -2.31
CA GLU A 354 -7.59 22.04 -3.36
C GLU A 354 -6.23 21.39 -3.01
N LEU A 355 -5.54 20.78 -3.97
CA LEU A 355 -4.23 20.14 -3.81
C LEU A 355 -3.12 21.04 -4.37
N ALA A 356 -2.01 21.16 -3.64
CA ALA A 356 -0.83 21.87 -4.13
C ALA A 356 -0.09 21.08 -5.22
N MET A 357 0.24 21.74 -6.33
CA MET A 357 0.80 21.08 -7.54
C MET A 357 2.29 21.30 -7.77
N ASN A 358 2.90 22.25 -7.06
CA ASN A 358 4.29 22.66 -7.24
C ASN A 358 5.11 22.53 -5.95
N THR A 359 4.88 21.47 -5.21
CA THR A 359 5.64 21.09 -4.01
C THR A 359 5.79 19.58 -3.99
N SER A 360 6.89 19.09 -3.41
CA SER A 360 7.07 17.66 -3.16
C SER A 360 6.25 17.15 -1.97
N SER A 361 5.70 18.05 -1.16
CA SER A 361 4.87 17.71 0.01
C SER A 361 3.39 17.66 -0.38
N THR A 362 2.63 16.70 0.18
CA THR A 362 1.18 16.65 0.00
C THR A 362 0.51 17.72 0.87
N VAL A 363 0.15 18.85 0.23
CA VAL A 363 -0.55 19.97 0.89
C VAL A 363 -1.95 20.14 0.34
N ILE A 364 -2.94 20.06 1.23
CA ILE A 364 -4.36 20.26 0.94
C ILE A 364 -4.81 21.59 1.53
N LYS A 365 -5.49 22.40 0.73
CA LYS A 365 -6.16 23.62 1.17
C LYS A 365 -7.65 23.36 1.35
N SER A 366 -8.18 23.78 2.49
CA SER A 366 -9.60 23.74 2.83
C SER A 366 -10.03 25.11 3.33
N GLY A 367 -10.75 25.86 2.48
CA GLY A 367 -11.10 27.25 2.75
C GLY A 367 -9.84 28.12 2.93
N SER A 368 -9.63 28.63 4.14
CA SER A 368 -8.47 29.46 4.50
C SER A 368 -7.37 28.69 5.26
N GLN A 369 -7.51 27.37 5.44
CA GLN A 369 -6.55 26.54 6.15
C GLN A 369 -5.78 25.62 5.19
N TYR A 370 -4.55 25.33 5.58
CA TYR A 370 -3.65 24.45 4.84
C TYR A 370 -3.27 23.28 5.72
N PHE A 371 -3.30 22.07 5.16
CA PHE A 371 -3.01 20.82 5.83
C PHE A 371 -1.88 20.11 5.09
N CYS A 372 -0.84 19.71 5.81
CA CYS A 372 0.27 18.94 5.25
C CYS A 372 0.39 17.63 6.03
N VAL A 373 0.55 16.51 5.31
CA VAL A 373 0.95 15.25 5.94
C VAL A 373 2.46 15.07 5.79
N ASP A 374 3.14 14.92 6.92
CA ASP A 374 4.58 14.64 6.96
C ASP A 374 4.83 13.54 8.00
N LYS A 375 5.50 12.46 7.58
CA LYS A 375 5.76 11.26 8.39
C LYS A 375 4.53 10.70 9.12
N GLY A 376 3.37 10.72 8.46
CA GLY A 376 2.10 10.24 9.02
C GLY A 376 1.46 11.17 10.05
N VAL A 377 1.96 12.40 10.19
CA VAL A 377 1.40 13.42 11.09
C VAL A 377 0.80 14.54 10.26
N TRP A 378 -0.44 14.93 10.59
CA TRP A 378 -1.09 16.09 10.00
C TRP A 378 -0.67 17.37 10.72
N PHE A 379 -0.17 18.33 9.96
CA PHE A 379 0.13 19.69 10.38
C PHE A 379 -0.90 20.64 9.75
N ALA A 380 -1.25 21.70 10.48
CA ALA A 380 -2.17 22.73 10.00
C ALA A 380 -1.52 24.11 10.08
N ALA A 381 -1.73 24.92 9.07
CA ALA A 381 -1.21 26.27 8.96
C ALA A 381 -2.26 27.25 8.43
N ALA A 382 -2.07 28.53 8.74
CA ALA A 382 -2.89 29.62 8.18
C ALA A 382 -2.36 30.11 6.82
N SER A 383 -1.14 29.71 6.45
CA SER A 383 -0.48 30.07 5.20
C SER A 383 0.04 28.81 4.49
N PRO A 384 0.22 28.85 3.16
CA PRO A 384 0.76 27.71 2.43
C PRO A 384 2.22 27.39 2.81
N GLN A 385 2.99 28.37 3.30
CA GLN A 385 4.40 28.19 3.69
C GLN A 385 4.61 27.83 5.18
N GLY A 386 3.52 27.63 5.93
CA GLY A 386 3.57 27.42 7.39
C GLY A 386 3.04 28.62 8.16
#